data_AF-A0A533U317-F1
#
_entry.id   AF-A0A533U317-F1
#
_cell.length_a   1.000
_cell.length_b   1.000
_cell.length_c   1.000
_cell.angle_alpha   90.00
_cell.angle_beta   90.00
_cell.angle_gamma   90.00
#
_symmetry.space_group_name_H-M   'P 1'
#
loop_
_entity.id
_entity.type
_entity.pdbx_description
1 polymer ?
#
loop_
_entity_poly.entity_id
_entity_poly.type
_entity_poly.pdbx_seq_one_letter_code
_entity_poly.pdbx_strand_id
1 'polypeptide(L)'
;MADSSPDLARQIRKEAARLGFAATGFSAPLPQSLSMQRLTTMIQEKRHGEMNYMEKRMVERADPSVLLPGLRTIISTAISYNYPLQYQDGFPKISKYALIDDYHTIVREKLEKLLSTIKILLGEPLEALIAVDSSPLFEKNWAEDAGIGKTGKNTLLKVPSAGSYLFLGEILLNREIRSPGITLPNFCGSCSNCLEHCPTGAFVEPGKIDASKCISYLTVELKREFTAEEATKIGDRIFGCDICQEVCPYNQQASIPAHESFRVRTELLNISTEQILNLTRSGFRELFYGTPVFRIGLRRLKRNARAVAENLKRSGKIPSV
;
A
#
# COMPACT_ATOMS: atom_id res chain seq x y z
N MET A 1 -38.98 1.07 -10.77
CA MET A 1 -38.96 1.21 -9.30
C MET A 1 -37.76 0.42 -8.80
N ALA A 2 -36.60 1.07 -8.77
CA ALA A 2 -35.33 0.45 -8.43
C ALA A 2 -35.26 0.28 -6.92
N ASP A 3 -35.51 -0.94 -6.46
CA ASP A 3 -35.56 -1.29 -5.04
C ASP A 3 -34.14 -1.19 -4.46
N SER A 4 -33.88 -0.04 -3.83
CA SER A 4 -32.59 0.33 -3.28
C SER A 4 -32.29 -0.51 -2.04
N SER A 5 -31.35 -1.45 -2.17
CA SER A 5 -29.99 -1.19 -1.68
C SER A 5 -29.17 -2.45 -1.33
N PRO A 6 -29.67 -3.44 -0.57
CA PRO A 6 -28.86 -4.61 -0.21
C PRO A 6 -28.56 -5.52 -1.41
N ASP A 7 -29.52 -5.63 -2.33
CA ASP A 7 -29.34 -6.42 -3.55
C ASP A 7 -28.30 -5.81 -4.49
N LEU A 8 -28.36 -4.48 -4.69
CA LEU A 8 -27.35 -3.76 -5.48
C LEU A 8 -25.94 -3.93 -4.88
N ALA A 9 -25.79 -3.74 -3.57
CA ALA A 9 -24.51 -3.94 -2.89
C ALA A 9 -23.98 -5.39 -3.08
N ARG A 10 -24.87 -6.38 -3.07
CA ARG A 10 -24.54 -7.79 -3.35
C ARG A 10 -24.09 -8.00 -4.79
N GLN A 11 -24.79 -7.43 -5.77
CA GLN A 11 -24.42 -7.53 -7.19
C GLN A 11 -23.06 -6.88 -7.46
N ILE A 12 -22.79 -5.71 -6.86
CA ILE A 12 -21.51 -5.01 -6.97
C ILE A 12 -20.38 -5.84 -6.36
N ARG A 13 -20.57 -6.44 -5.18
CA ARG A 13 -19.56 -7.35 -4.58
C ARG A 13 -19.27 -8.55 -5.48
N LYS A 14 -20.30 -9.14 -6.07
CA LYS A 14 -20.14 -10.27 -7.00
C LYS A 14 -19.30 -9.87 -8.20
N GLU A 15 -19.56 -8.70 -8.78
CA GLU A 15 -18.78 -8.18 -9.90
C GLU A 15 -17.35 -7.83 -9.50
N ALA A 16 -17.15 -7.20 -8.34
CA ALA A 16 -15.82 -6.88 -7.83
C ALA A 16 -14.99 -8.14 -7.60
N ALA A 17 -15.59 -9.20 -7.03
CA ALA A 17 -14.96 -10.50 -6.88
C ALA A 17 -14.59 -11.12 -8.24
N ARG A 18 -15.47 -11.01 -9.26
CA ARG A 18 -15.18 -11.45 -10.63
C ARG A 18 -14.02 -10.69 -11.26
N LEU A 19 -13.88 -9.40 -10.94
CA LEU A 19 -12.75 -8.56 -11.33
C LEU A 19 -11.48 -8.83 -10.50
N GLY A 20 -11.54 -9.72 -9.51
CA GLY A 20 -10.40 -10.18 -8.74
C GLY A 20 -10.15 -9.45 -7.42
N PHE A 21 -11.05 -8.57 -6.98
CA PHE A 21 -10.94 -7.95 -5.66
C PHE A 21 -11.22 -8.99 -4.57
N ALA A 22 -10.31 -9.09 -3.61
CA ALA A 22 -10.38 -10.00 -2.46
C ALA A 22 -11.44 -9.57 -1.45
N ALA A 23 -11.73 -8.26 -1.37
CA ALA A 23 -12.78 -7.70 -0.55
C ALA A 23 -13.38 -6.44 -1.17
N THR A 24 -14.65 -6.19 -0.90
CA THR A 24 -15.38 -4.99 -1.32
C THR A 24 -16.46 -4.64 -0.31
N GLY A 25 -16.48 -3.38 0.11
CA GLY A 25 -17.41 -2.87 1.11
C GLY A 25 -17.84 -1.45 0.80
N PHE A 26 -18.79 -0.97 1.60
CA PHE A 26 -19.48 0.30 1.36
C PHE A 26 -19.53 1.05 2.67
N SER A 27 -19.18 2.33 2.65
CA SER A 27 -19.30 3.22 3.79
C SER A 27 -20.00 4.51 3.40
N ALA A 28 -20.70 5.09 4.36
CA ALA A 28 -21.14 6.47 4.27
C ALA A 28 -19.94 7.41 4.46
N PRO A 29 -19.88 8.57 3.79
CA PRO A 29 -18.78 9.52 3.87
C PRO A 29 -18.83 10.31 5.21
N LEU A 30 -18.58 9.63 6.32
CA LEU A 30 -18.58 10.23 7.66
C LEU A 30 -17.28 11.01 7.92
N PRO A 31 -17.30 12.07 8.75
CA PRO A 31 -16.09 12.83 9.07
C PRO A 31 -14.96 11.96 9.65
N GLN A 32 -13.75 12.14 9.13
CA GLN A 32 -12.55 11.38 9.54
C GLN A 32 -11.76 12.06 10.67
N SER A 33 -12.45 12.57 11.69
CA SER A 33 -11.87 13.45 12.73
C SER A 33 -10.68 12.83 13.48
N LEU A 34 -10.77 11.53 13.84
CA LEU A 34 -9.67 10.84 14.53
C LEU A 34 -8.45 10.66 13.61
N SER A 35 -8.69 10.33 12.34
CA SER A 35 -7.64 10.18 11.32
C SER A 35 -6.92 11.51 11.07
N MET A 36 -7.69 12.60 11.01
CA MET A 36 -7.17 13.96 10.90
C MET A 36 -6.34 14.36 12.12
N GLN A 37 -6.80 14.05 13.33
CA GLN A 37 -6.05 14.31 14.56
C GLN A 37 -4.71 13.57 14.54
N ARG A 38 -4.72 12.27 14.17
CA ARG A 38 -3.50 11.45 14.06
C ARG A 38 -2.51 12.00 13.04
N LEU A 39 -3.00 12.43 11.86
CA LEU A 39 -2.17 13.05 10.82
C LEU A 39 -1.58 14.38 11.32
N THR A 40 -2.39 15.22 11.96
CA THR A 40 -1.95 16.50 12.52
C THR A 40 -0.86 16.31 13.57
N THR A 41 -1.04 15.36 14.49
CA THR A 41 -0.02 15.00 15.48
C THR A 41 1.25 14.46 14.83
N MET A 42 1.13 13.60 13.80
CA MET A 42 2.29 13.10 13.04
C MET A 42 3.09 14.23 12.40
N ILE A 43 2.41 15.23 11.84
CA ILE A 43 3.04 16.41 11.24
C ILE A 43 3.74 17.27 12.29
N GLN A 44 3.06 17.56 13.42
CA GLN A 44 3.62 18.36 14.52
C GLN A 44 4.86 17.70 15.14
N GLU A 45 4.83 16.38 15.29
CA GLU A 45 5.96 15.57 15.78
C GLU A 45 7.03 15.32 14.69
N LYS A 46 6.86 15.84 13.47
CA LYS A 46 7.74 15.65 12.29
C LYS A 46 8.00 14.18 11.92
N ARG A 47 7.11 13.29 12.33
CA ARG A 47 7.20 11.84 12.06
C ARG A 47 6.99 11.50 10.59
N HIS A 48 6.55 12.42 9.74
CA HIS A 48 6.46 12.26 8.28
C HIS A 48 7.78 12.50 7.54
N GLY A 49 8.84 12.94 8.22
CA GLY A 49 10.12 13.22 7.59
C GLY A 49 10.00 14.29 6.49
N GLU A 50 10.54 14.00 5.31
CA GLU A 50 10.54 14.91 4.14
C GLU A 50 9.30 14.73 3.23
N MET A 51 8.29 13.96 3.67
CA MET A 51 7.05 13.74 2.91
C MET A 51 6.11 14.96 2.98
N ASN A 52 6.54 16.11 2.45
CA ASN A 52 5.81 17.38 2.51
C ASN A 52 4.42 17.35 1.86
N TYR A 53 4.10 16.31 1.08
CA TYR A 53 2.75 16.10 0.55
C TYR A 53 1.74 15.72 1.64
N MET A 54 2.19 15.22 2.80
CA MET A 54 1.32 14.90 3.94
C MET A 54 0.73 16.15 4.60
N GLU A 55 1.39 17.30 4.45
CA GLU A 55 0.92 18.60 4.95
C GLU A 55 -0.06 19.29 3.99
N LYS A 56 -0.22 18.75 2.78
CA LYS A 56 -1.05 19.34 1.73
C LYS A 56 -2.43 18.69 1.71
N ARG A 57 -3.39 19.45 1.17
CA ARG A 57 -4.77 18.99 0.90
C ARG A 57 -5.49 18.44 2.14
N MET A 58 -5.26 19.10 3.28
CA MET A 58 -5.83 18.70 4.58
C MET A 58 -7.36 18.83 4.60
N VAL A 59 -7.90 19.81 3.87
CA VAL A 59 -9.35 20.02 3.75
C VAL A 59 -9.99 18.83 3.07
N GLU A 60 -9.42 18.36 1.97
CA GLU A 60 -9.97 17.23 1.19
C GLU A 60 -9.76 15.88 1.88
N ARG A 61 -8.70 15.75 2.71
CA ARG A 61 -8.53 14.59 3.61
C ARG A 61 -9.57 14.55 4.72
N ALA A 62 -9.92 15.72 5.27
CA ALA A 62 -10.90 15.84 6.34
C ALA A 62 -12.32 15.59 5.82
N ASP A 63 -12.61 16.08 4.61
CA ASP A 63 -13.92 16.00 3.98
C ASP A 63 -13.79 15.57 2.49
N PRO A 64 -14.04 14.28 2.18
CA PRO A 64 -13.99 13.80 0.80
C PRO A 64 -15.12 14.36 -0.09
N SER A 65 -16.16 14.99 0.47
CA SER A 65 -17.21 15.63 -0.33
C SER A 65 -16.70 16.84 -1.13
N VAL A 66 -15.55 17.40 -0.74
CA VAL A 66 -14.84 18.42 -1.51
C VAL A 66 -14.30 17.86 -2.83
N LEU A 67 -13.98 16.56 -2.88
CA LEU A 67 -13.51 15.89 -4.10
C LEU A 67 -14.64 15.53 -5.06
N LEU A 68 -15.83 15.24 -4.52
CA LEU A 68 -17.02 14.88 -5.27
C LEU A 68 -18.25 15.52 -4.61
N PRO A 69 -18.73 16.66 -5.12
CA PRO A 69 -19.97 17.28 -4.63
C PRO A 69 -21.14 16.29 -4.61
N GLY A 70 -21.87 16.26 -3.50
CA GLY A 70 -22.98 15.32 -3.33
C GLY A 70 -22.57 13.88 -3.06
N LEU A 71 -21.31 13.62 -2.66
CA LEU A 71 -20.85 12.30 -2.20
C LEU A 71 -21.83 11.67 -1.20
N ARG A 72 -22.27 10.43 -1.49
CA ARG A 72 -23.20 9.65 -0.66
C ARG A 72 -22.64 8.29 -0.25
N THR A 73 -21.72 7.72 -1.01
CA THR A 73 -21.14 6.41 -0.73
C THR A 73 -19.69 6.36 -1.16
N ILE A 74 -18.86 5.71 -0.35
CA ILE A 74 -17.49 5.33 -0.68
C ILE A 74 -17.46 3.80 -0.76
N ILE A 75 -17.06 3.28 -1.92
CA ILE A 75 -16.86 1.85 -2.14
C ILE A 75 -15.39 1.57 -1.97
N SER A 76 -15.02 0.79 -0.97
CA SER A 76 -13.63 0.41 -0.69
C SER A 76 -13.37 -0.99 -1.22
N THR A 77 -12.28 -1.15 -1.97
CA THR A 77 -11.86 -2.44 -2.53
C THR A 77 -10.45 -2.80 -2.07
N ALA A 78 -10.15 -4.10 -2.03
CA ALA A 78 -8.81 -4.59 -1.77
C ALA A 78 -8.47 -5.72 -2.76
N ILE A 79 -7.28 -5.67 -3.35
CA ILE A 79 -6.79 -6.71 -4.26
C ILE A 79 -5.43 -7.23 -3.80
N SER A 80 -5.28 -8.56 -3.78
CA SER A 80 -4.08 -9.21 -3.26
C SER A 80 -2.93 -9.14 -4.27
N TYR A 81 -1.73 -8.83 -3.74
CA TYR A 81 -0.44 -9.00 -4.43
C TYR A 81 0.43 -10.05 -3.72
N ASN A 82 -0.17 -10.97 -2.96
CA ASN A 82 0.55 -12.00 -2.20
C ASN A 82 1.14 -13.15 -3.06
N TYR A 83 2.18 -12.89 -3.84
CA TYR A 83 2.94 -13.91 -4.59
C TYR A 83 3.89 -14.72 -3.70
N PRO A 84 4.03 -16.05 -3.88
CA PRO A 84 5.14 -16.76 -3.26
C PRO A 84 6.45 -16.24 -3.87
N LEU A 85 7.33 -15.66 -3.05
CA LEU A 85 8.65 -15.20 -3.47
C LEU A 85 9.71 -15.87 -2.61
N GLN A 86 10.81 -16.26 -3.26
CA GLN A 86 12.01 -16.75 -2.60
C GLN A 86 13.15 -15.81 -2.94
N TYR A 87 13.56 -14.99 -1.96
CA TYR A 87 14.77 -14.18 -2.09
C TYR A 87 15.99 -15.05 -1.81
N GLN A 88 17.01 -14.92 -2.64
CA GLN A 88 18.29 -15.54 -2.37
C GLN A 88 19.06 -14.76 -1.30
N ASP A 89 19.71 -15.46 -0.39
CA ASP A 89 20.62 -14.84 0.56
C ASP A 89 21.79 -14.15 -0.17
N GLY A 90 22.23 -13.02 0.37
CA GLY A 90 23.34 -12.24 -0.21
C GLY A 90 22.96 -11.31 -1.36
N PHE A 91 21.70 -11.31 -1.82
CA PHE A 91 21.20 -10.36 -2.80
C PHE A 91 20.42 -9.21 -2.14
N PRO A 92 20.44 -8.00 -2.73
CA PRO A 92 19.59 -6.90 -2.27
C PRO A 92 18.11 -7.25 -2.50
N LYS A 93 17.25 -6.79 -1.60
CA LYS A 93 15.80 -7.05 -1.65
C LYS A 93 15.03 -5.79 -2.03
N ILE A 94 14.15 -5.95 -3.01
CA ILE A 94 13.12 -4.99 -3.40
C ILE A 94 11.81 -5.47 -2.76
N SER A 95 11.04 -4.56 -2.17
CA SER A 95 9.73 -4.89 -1.60
C SER A 95 8.81 -5.50 -2.65
N LYS A 96 8.01 -6.48 -2.24
CA LYS A 96 7.17 -7.32 -3.07
C LYS A 96 6.24 -6.55 -4.00
N TYR A 97 5.69 -5.42 -3.54
CA TYR A 97 4.79 -4.59 -4.35
C TYR A 97 5.52 -3.88 -5.51
N ALA A 98 6.85 -3.80 -5.46
CA ALA A 98 7.67 -3.08 -6.42
C ALA A 98 8.38 -4.00 -7.43
N LEU A 99 8.14 -5.31 -7.34
CA LEU A 99 8.61 -6.33 -8.29
C LEU A 99 7.63 -6.56 -9.44
N ILE A 100 6.57 -5.76 -9.54
CA ILE A 100 5.52 -5.88 -10.53
C ILE A 100 5.42 -4.58 -11.34
N ASP A 101 4.62 -4.61 -12.39
CA ASP A 101 4.15 -3.39 -13.03
C ASP A 101 3.40 -2.50 -12.03
N ASP A 102 3.45 -1.19 -12.27
CA ASP A 102 2.89 -0.19 -11.38
C ASP A 102 1.40 -0.44 -11.12
N TYR A 103 1.10 -0.77 -9.86
CA TYR A 103 -0.23 -1.19 -9.43
C TYR A 103 -1.28 -0.11 -9.64
N HIS A 104 -0.90 1.18 -9.63
CA HIS A 104 -1.83 2.29 -9.79
C HIS A 104 -2.67 2.16 -11.06
N THR A 105 -2.04 1.79 -12.18
CA THR A 105 -2.70 1.62 -13.47
C THR A 105 -3.63 0.42 -13.45
N ILE A 106 -3.14 -0.73 -12.96
CA ILE A 106 -3.89 -2.00 -12.94
C ILE A 106 -5.13 -1.89 -12.03
N VAL A 107 -4.98 -1.30 -10.84
CA VAL A 107 -6.08 -1.14 -9.89
C VAL A 107 -7.10 -0.14 -10.44
N ARG A 108 -6.65 0.99 -11.02
CA ARG A 108 -7.53 1.98 -11.64
C ARG A 108 -8.37 1.38 -12.77
N GLU A 109 -7.76 0.65 -13.70
CA GLU A 109 -8.50 -0.02 -14.79
C GLU A 109 -9.57 -1.00 -14.27
N LYS A 110 -9.28 -1.72 -13.19
CA LYS A 110 -10.25 -2.62 -12.55
C LYS A 110 -11.39 -1.86 -11.89
N LEU A 111 -11.10 -0.73 -11.22
CA LEU A 111 -12.11 0.15 -10.65
C LEU A 111 -12.98 0.80 -11.73
N GLU A 112 -12.41 1.16 -12.88
CA GLU A 112 -13.15 1.70 -14.03
C GLU A 112 -14.13 0.66 -14.60
N LYS A 113 -13.71 -0.61 -14.69
CA LYS A 113 -14.59 -1.73 -15.06
C LYS A 113 -15.72 -1.91 -14.05
N LEU A 114 -15.40 -1.89 -12.75
CA LEU A 114 -16.40 -2.00 -11.69
C LEU A 114 -17.40 -0.84 -11.73
N LEU A 115 -16.91 0.39 -11.89
CA LEU A 115 -17.73 1.60 -12.02
C LEU A 115 -18.65 1.53 -13.25
N SER A 116 -18.15 0.99 -14.37
CA SER A 116 -18.95 0.79 -15.57
C SER A 116 -20.12 -0.17 -15.31
N THR A 117 -19.88 -1.28 -14.62
CA THR A 117 -20.95 -2.19 -14.19
C THR A 117 -21.92 -1.53 -13.23
N ILE A 118 -21.44 -0.75 -12.25
CA ILE A 118 -22.29 0.00 -11.31
C ILE A 118 -23.23 0.96 -12.06
N LYS A 119 -22.73 1.68 -13.06
CA LYS A 119 -23.53 2.59 -13.90
C LYS A 119 -24.65 1.84 -14.63
N ILE A 120 -24.34 0.66 -15.19
CA ILE A 120 -25.33 -0.19 -15.87
C ILE A 120 -26.39 -0.67 -14.87
N LEU A 121 -25.99 -1.14 -13.69
CA LEU A 121 -26.90 -1.65 -12.66
C LEU A 121 -27.85 -0.58 -12.11
N LEU A 122 -27.37 0.66 -11.99
CA LEU A 122 -28.18 1.79 -11.51
C LEU A 122 -29.11 2.35 -12.58
N GLY A 123 -28.75 2.25 -13.86
CA GLY A 123 -29.61 2.67 -14.98
C GLY A 123 -29.86 4.18 -15.10
N GLU A 124 -29.17 5.00 -14.29
CA GLU A 124 -29.33 6.45 -14.24
C GLU A 124 -27.97 7.17 -14.25
N PRO A 125 -27.90 8.43 -14.71
CA PRO A 125 -26.69 9.24 -14.61
C PRO A 125 -26.23 9.36 -13.16
N LEU A 126 -24.92 9.27 -12.94
CA LEU A 126 -24.27 9.43 -11.64
C LEU A 126 -22.91 10.09 -11.82
N GLU A 127 -22.42 10.71 -10.75
CA GLU A 127 -21.04 11.20 -10.69
C GLU A 127 -20.22 10.31 -9.76
N ALA A 128 -18.99 10.03 -10.18
CA ALA A 128 -18.08 9.20 -9.42
C ALA A 128 -16.63 9.63 -9.62
N LEU A 129 -15.81 9.35 -8.61
CA LEU A 129 -14.36 9.57 -8.65
C LEU A 129 -13.63 8.30 -8.21
N ILE A 130 -12.62 7.89 -8.98
CA ILE A 130 -11.76 6.74 -8.67
C ILE A 130 -10.46 7.21 -8.04
N ALA A 131 -10.16 6.66 -6.87
CA ALA A 131 -8.96 6.94 -6.09
C ALA A 131 -8.11 5.68 -5.89
N VAL A 132 -6.79 5.84 -6.04
CA VAL A 132 -5.76 4.83 -5.78
C VAL A 132 -4.47 5.56 -5.36
N ASP A 133 -4.08 5.43 -4.09
CA ASP A 133 -2.88 5.91 -3.35
C ASP A 133 -2.59 7.42 -3.39
N SER A 134 -2.61 7.99 -4.58
CA SER A 134 -2.30 9.38 -4.92
C SER A 134 -3.38 10.39 -4.56
N SER A 135 -4.59 9.93 -4.21
CA SER A 135 -5.70 10.80 -3.82
C SER A 135 -5.61 11.16 -2.34
N PRO A 136 -6.09 12.34 -1.90
CA PRO A 136 -6.02 12.76 -0.50
C PRO A 136 -7.11 12.07 0.33
N LEU A 137 -7.13 10.73 0.33
CA LEU A 137 -8.08 9.92 1.10
C LEU A 137 -7.33 9.11 2.16
N PHE A 138 -8.01 8.82 3.26
CA PHE A 138 -7.54 7.84 4.23
C PHE A 138 -8.03 6.44 3.83
N GLU A 139 -7.48 5.89 2.74
CA GLU A 139 -7.91 4.60 2.14
C GLU A 139 -8.07 3.49 3.17
N LYS A 140 -7.10 3.33 4.08
CA LYS A 140 -7.16 2.34 5.16
C LYS A 140 -8.35 2.56 6.10
N ASN A 141 -8.67 3.80 6.44
CA ASN A 141 -9.81 4.13 7.30
C ASN A 141 -11.14 3.87 6.58
N TRP A 142 -11.25 4.30 5.31
CA TRP A 142 -12.44 4.01 4.51
C TRP A 142 -12.64 2.52 4.28
N ALA A 143 -11.58 1.73 4.19
CA ALA A 143 -11.64 0.28 4.15
C ALA A 143 -12.08 -0.35 5.48
N GLU A 144 -11.67 0.21 6.63
CA GLU A 144 -12.22 -0.20 7.93
C GLU A 144 -13.70 0.13 8.06
N ASP A 145 -14.10 1.35 7.72
CA ASP A 145 -15.49 1.82 7.80
C ASP A 145 -16.40 1.03 6.86
N ALA A 146 -15.87 0.62 5.71
CA ALA A 146 -16.54 -0.28 4.76
C ALA A 146 -16.60 -1.74 5.25
N GLY A 147 -15.95 -2.07 6.36
CA GLY A 147 -15.96 -3.39 6.98
C GLY A 147 -15.15 -4.45 6.22
N ILE A 148 -14.21 -4.05 5.36
CA ILE A 148 -13.43 -5.02 4.57
C ILE A 148 -12.17 -5.50 5.28
N GLY A 149 -11.64 -4.71 6.22
CA GLY A 149 -10.43 -5.07 6.95
C GLY A 149 -10.25 -4.34 8.26
N LYS A 150 -9.15 -4.64 8.95
CA LYS A 150 -8.73 -3.96 10.17
C LYS A 150 -7.24 -3.63 10.14
N THR A 151 -6.89 -2.40 10.49
CA THR A 151 -5.51 -1.92 10.59
C THR A 151 -4.86 -2.51 11.82
N GLY A 152 -3.71 -3.16 11.64
CA GLY A 152 -2.97 -3.74 12.76
C GLY A 152 -1.95 -2.79 13.37
N LYS A 153 -1.21 -3.29 14.37
CA LYS A 153 -0.16 -2.54 15.08
C LYS A 153 0.96 -2.03 14.15
N ASN A 154 1.17 -2.69 13.01
CA ASN A 154 2.11 -2.26 11.97
C ASN A 154 1.55 -1.17 11.02
N THR A 155 0.38 -0.58 11.31
CA THR A 155 -0.29 0.46 10.50
C THR A 155 -0.80 0.02 9.13
N LEU A 156 -0.78 -1.27 8.82
CA LEU A 156 -1.30 -1.83 7.57
C LEU A 156 -2.67 -2.45 7.78
N LEU A 157 -3.58 -2.20 6.84
CA LEU A 157 -4.88 -2.87 6.77
C LEU A 157 -4.69 -4.37 6.51
N LYS A 158 -5.48 -5.20 7.18
CA LYS A 158 -5.55 -6.64 6.96
C LYS A 158 -6.96 -7.01 6.58
N VAL A 159 -7.11 -7.82 5.54
CA VAL A 159 -8.37 -8.48 5.17
C VAL A 159 -8.27 -9.93 5.66
N PRO A 160 -9.26 -10.47 6.42
CA PRO A 160 -9.19 -11.80 7.01
C PRO A 160 -8.73 -12.92 6.06
N SER A 161 -9.19 -12.91 4.80
CA SER A 161 -8.89 -13.93 3.80
C SER A 161 -7.60 -13.68 2.99
N ALA A 162 -7.05 -12.46 3.02
CA ALA A 162 -5.98 -12.03 2.12
C ALA A 162 -4.75 -11.43 2.83
N GLY A 163 -4.79 -11.29 4.16
CA GLY A 163 -3.71 -10.67 4.93
C GLY A 163 -3.57 -9.19 4.59
N SER A 164 -2.34 -8.70 4.53
CA SER A 164 -2.00 -7.27 4.33
C SER A 164 -1.23 -6.98 3.04
N TYR A 165 -0.91 -7.99 2.23
CA TYR A 165 -0.34 -7.79 0.90
C TYR A 165 -1.43 -7.37 -0.08
N LEU A 166 -1.95 -6.16 0.12
CA LEU A 166 -3.12 -5.61 -0.56
C LEU A 166 -2.81 -4.26 -1.18
N PHE A 167 -3.30 -4.04 -2.40
CA PHE A 167 -3.56 -2.69 -2.89
C PHE A 167 -5.00 -2.32 -2.56
N LEU A 168 -5.20 -1.09 -2.10
CA LEU A 168 -6.51 -0.51 -1.87
C LEU A 168 -6.92 0.37 -3.04
N GLY A 169 -8.21 0.62 -3.14
CA GLY A 169 -8.73 1.63 -4.04
C GLY A 169 -10.20 1.87 -3.81
N GLU A 170 -10.61 3.11 -4.06
CA GLU A 170 -11.94 3.61 -3.72
C GLU A 170 -12.69 4.14 -4.94
N ILE A 171 -14.01 3.96 -4.90
CA ILE A 171 -14.96 4.66 -5.77
C ILE A 171 -15.82 5.55 -4.89
N LEU A 172 -15.66 6.86 -5.04
CA LEU A 172 -16.53 7.87 -4.46
C LEU A 172 -17.76 8.00 -5.38
N LEU A 173 -18.96 8.02 -4.81
CA LEU A 173 -20.20 7.98 -5.57
C LEU A 173 -21.24 8.95 -4.99
N ASN A 174 -21.88 9.75 -5.85
CA ASN A 174 -22.98 10.66 -5.45
C ASN A 174 -24.36 9.97 -5.36
N ARG A 175 -24.37 8.64 -5.24
CA ARG A 175 -25.56 7.79 -5.08
C ARG A 175 -25.42 6.99 -3.81
N GLU A 176 -26.52 6.86 -3.08
CA GLU A 176 -26.57 6.06 -1.85
C GLU A 176 -26.61 4.57 -2.20
N ILE A 177 -25.66 3.81 -1.66
CA ILE A 177 -25.69 2.34 -1.63
C ILE A 177 -25.57 1.91 -0.17
N ARG A 178 -26.71 1.62 0.44
CA ARG A 178 -26.81 0.95 1.74
C ARG A 178 -26.34 -0.51 1.63
N SER A 179 -25.46 -0.86 2.53
CA SER A 179 -25.09 -2.23 2.86
C SER A 179 -25.16 -2.36 4.37
N PRO A 180 -25.50 -3.54 4.92
CA PRO A 180 -25.23 -3.82 6.32
C PRO A 180 -23.75 -3.56 6.62
N GLY A 181 -23.49 -2.78 7.67
CA GLY A 181 -22.14 -2.55 8.16
C GLY A 181 -21.56 -3.83 8.77
N ILE A 182 -20.26 -4.04 8.60
CA ILE A 182 -19.54 -5.17 9.20
C ILE A 182 -18.46 -4.59 10.09
N THR A 183 -18.57 -4.83 11.40
CA THR A 183 -17.50 -4.46 12.34
C THR A 183 -16.57 -5.65 12.52
N LEU A 184 -15.32 -5.49 12.09
CA LEU A 184 -14.29 -6.51 12.26
C LEU A 184 -13.56 -6.32 13.61
N PRO A 185 -13.23 -7.41 14.32
CA PRO A 185 -12.50 -7.34 15.58
C PRO A 185 -11.06 -6.87 15.35
N ASN A 186 -10.39 -6.48 16.45
CA ASN A 186 -8.94 -6.28 16.40
C ASN A 186 -8.24 -7.63 16.23
N PHE A 187 -7.51 -7.77 15.13
CA PHE A 187 -6.78 -8.97 14.76
C PHE A 187 -5.49 -9.20 15.57
N CYS A 188 -4.87 -8.14 16.08
CA CYS A 188 -3.53 -8.26 16.65
C CYS A 188 -3.49 -8.87 18.07
N GLY A 189 -4.54 -8.67 18.88
CA GLY A 189 -4.53 -9.10 20.29
C GLY A 189 -3.24 -8.70 21.03
N SER A 190 -2.61 -9.64 21.72
CA SER A 190 -1.32 -9.46 22.41
C SER A 190 -0.09 -9.48 21.49
N CYS A 191 -0.20 -9.93 20.23
CA CYS A 191 0.94 -10.08 19.32
C CYS A 191 1.72 -8.77 19.10
N SER A 192 3.04 -8.84 19.14
CA SER A 192 3.98 -7.73 18.98
C SER A 192 5.06 -7.96 17.91
N ASN A 193 5.01 -9.08 17.16
CA ASN A 193 6.05 -9.49 16.21
C ASN A 193 6.55 -8.35 15.30
N CYS A 194 5.63 -7.61 14.68
CA CYS A 194 5.98 -6.51 13.76
C CYS A 194 6.69 -5.33 14.43
N LEU A 195 6.47 -5.11 15.73
CA LEU A 195 7.11 -4.06 16.52
C LEU A 195 8.52 -4.52 16.90
N GLU A 196 8.64 -5.77 17.38
CA GLU A 196 9.90 -6.38 17.82
C GLU A 196 10.90 -6.59 16.67
N HIS A 197 10.41 -6.94 15.49
CA HIS A 197 11.27 -7.23 14.33
C HIS A 197 11.51 -6.01 13.44
N CYS A 198 10.97 -4.84 13.79
CA CYS A 198 11.26 -3.62 13.03
C CYS A 198 12.70 -3.18 13.27
N PRO A 199 13.63 -3.26 12.29
CA PRO A 199 15.07 -3.08 12.55
C PRO A 199 15.44 -1.67 13.01
N THR A 200 14.57 -0.70 12.74
CA THR A 200 14.82 0.71 13.02
C THR A 200 14.03 1.25 14.20
N GLY A 201 13.19 0.42 14.83
CA GLY A 201 12.28 0.88 15.88
C GLY A 201 11.30 1.95 15.36
N ALA A 202 10.87 1.88 14.10
CA ALA A 202 10.01 2.89 13.50
C ALA A 202 8.61 2.93 14.12
N PHE A 203 8.14 1.86 14.76
CA PHE A 203 6.88 1.89 15.50
C PHE A 203 7.13 2.38 16.93
N VAL A 204 6.74 3.62 17.21
CA VAL A 204 6.92 4.21 18.56
C VAL A 204 5.91 3.64 19.55
N GLU A 205 4.72 3.25 19.07
CA GLU A 205 3.67 2.57 19.82
C GLU A 205 2.86 1.68 18.86
N PRO A 206 2.06 0.70 19.36
CA PRO A 206 1.14 -0.06 18.53
C PRO A 206 0.22 0.84 17.67
N GLY A 207 0.38 0.78 16.35
CA GLY A 207 -0.41 1.59 15.41
C GLY A 207 0.10 3.03 15.22
N LYS A 208 1.25 3.40 15.82
CA LYS A 208 1.89 4.72 15.69
C LYS A 208 3.29 4.55 15.10
N ILE A 209 3.46 4.95 13.85
CA ILE A 209 4.75 4.90 13.13
C ILE A 209 5.43 6.27 13.09
N ASP A 210 6.71 6.31 13.40
CA ASP A 210 7.65 7.35 13.01
C ASP A 210 8.20 7.00 11.63
N ALA A 211 7.57 7.56 10.59
CA ALA A 211 7.90 7.21 9.22
C ALA A 211 9.32 7.65 8.85
N SER A 212 9.88 8.70 9.47
CA SER A 212 11.24 9.13 9.16
C SER A 212 12.31 8.08 9.52
N LYS A 213 11.98 7.10 10.36
CA LYS A 213 12.83 5.94 10.70
C LYS A 213 12.53 4.69 9.88
N CYS A 214 11.40 4.65 9.17
CA CYS A 214 10.98 3.47 8.42
C CYS A 214 11.91 3.21 7.23
N ILE A 215 12.38 1.97 7.06
CA ILE A 215 13.24 1.59 5.90
C ILE A 215 12.53 1.90 4.57
N SER A 216 11.21 1.73 4.51
CA SER A 216 10.43 2.09 3.32
C SER A 216 10.55 3.59 3.00
N TYR A 217 10.40 4.46 4.00
CA TYR A 217 10.63 5.90 3.83
C TYR A 217 12.08 6.22 3.42
N LEU A 218 13.07 5.63 4.09
CA LEU A 218 14.49 5.89 3.81
C LEU A 218 14.83 5.53 2.36
N THR A 219 14.36 4.38 1.88
CA THR A 219 14.70 3.88 0.55
C THR A 219 13.86 4.50 -0.57
N VAL A 220 12.62 4.93 -0.29
CA VAL A 220 11.68 5.43 -1.31
C VAL A 220 11.54 6.95 -1.28
N GLU A 221 11.35 7.55 -0.11
CA GLU A 221 10.92 8.96 0.01
C GLU A 221 12.08 9.91 0.28
N LEU A 222 13.05 9.52 1.13
CA LEU A 222 14.19 10.36 1.48
C LEU A 222 15.00 10.73 0.23
N LYS A 223 15.23 12.04 0.02
CA LYS A 223 15.89 12.53 -1.21
C LYS A 223 17.39 12.75 -1.06
N ARG A 224 17.83 13.20 0.13
CA ARG A 224 19.26 13.46 0.44
C ARG A 224 20.07 12.17 0.58
N GLU A 225 21.38 12.28 0.73
CA GLU A 225 22.23 11.14 1.09
C GLU A 225 21.87 10.62 2.50
N PHE A 226 22.16 9.34 2.75
CA PHE A 226 21.97 8.73 4.06
C PHE A 226 23.02 9.23 5.05
N THR A 227 22.63 9.34 6.32
CA THR A 227 23.59 9.33 7.42
C THR A 227 24.22 7.93 7.55
N ALA A 228 25.33 7.80 8.27
CA ALA A 228 25.96 6.50 8.51
C ALA A 228 25.02 5.51 9.24
N GLU A 229 24.20 6.03 10.16
CA GLU A 229 23.19 5.26 10.89
C GLU A 229 22.07 4.78 9.96
N GLU A 230 21.50 5.68 9.14
CA GLU A 230 20.47 5.34 8.16
C GLU A 230 20.96 4.30 7.16
N ALA A 231 22.18 4.48 6.63
CA ALA A 231 22.79 3.55 5.69
C ALA A 231 22.95 2.14 6.28
N THR A 232 23.28 2.04 7.57
CA THR A 232 23.40 0.75 8.27
C THR A 232 22.02 0.13 8.49
N LYS A 233 21.02 0.94 8.86
CA LYS A 233 19.67 0.50 9.23
C LYS A 233 18.82 -0.06 8.09
N ILE A 234 19.11 0.26 6.83
CA ILE A 234 18.35 -0.31 5.70
C ILE A 234 18.68 -1.78 5.43
N GLY A 235 19.77 -2.32 5.99
CA GLY A 235 20.15 -3.73 5.84
C GLY A 235 20.34 -4.13 4.39
N ASP A 236 19.64 -5.18 3.96
CA ASP A 236 19.61 -5.70 2.59
C ASP A 236 18.52 -5.05 1.72
N ARG A 237 17.74 -4.10 2.24
CA ARG A 237 16.58 -3.53 1.57
C ARG A 237 16.98 -2.35 0.69
N ILE A 238 16.90 -2.51 -0.63
CA ILE A 238 17.26 -1.47 -1.59
C ILE A 238 16.07 -0.59 -2.00
N PHE A 239 14.85 -1.10 -1.89
CA PHE A 239 13.62 -0.35 -2.19
C PHE A 239 12.45 -0.91 -1.37
N GLY A 240 11.81 -0.07 -0.55
CA GLY A 240 10.71 -0.51 0.32
C GLY A 240 11.17 -1.44 1.43
N CYS A 241 10.22 -1.92 2.25
CA CYS A 241 10.49 -2.90 3.30
C CYS A 241 9.22 -3.67 3.65
N ASP A 242 9.31 -5.01 3.65
CA ASP A 242 8.18 -5.89 3.96
C ASP A 242 8.31 -6.57 5.33
N ILE A 243 9.36 -6.32 6.11
CA ILE A 243 9.65 -7.09 7.33
C ILE A 243 8.45 -7.16 8.29
N CYS A 244 7.76 -6.04 8.51
CA CYS A 244 6.59 -5.99 9.39
C CYS A 244 5.36 -6.75 8.85
N GLN A 245 5.36 -7.08 7.56
CA GLN A 245 4.40 -7.96 6.90
C GLN A 245 4.91 -9.42 6.88
N GLU A 246 6.19 -9.65 6.56
CA GLU A 246 6.83 -10.97 6.54
C GLU A 246 6.63 -11.71 7.87
N VAL A 247 6.79 -11.02 9.01
CA VAL A 247 6.62 -11.62 10.35
C VAL A 247 5.17 -11.64 10.87
N CYS A 248 4.21 -11.12 10.10
CA CYS A 248 2.82 -11.02 10.53
C CYS A 248 2.08 -12.37 10.35
N PRO A 249 1.54 -12.99 11.42
CA PRO A 249 0.87 -14.29 11.30
C PRO A 249 -0.32 -14.30 10.33
N TYR A 250 -1.02 -13.18 10.17
CA TYR A 250 -2.15 -13.05 9.25
C TYR A 250 -1.75 -13.17 7.77
N ASN A 251 -0.50 -12.90 7.42
CA ASN A 251 -0.03 -13.11 6.05
C ASN A 251 0.32 -14.58 5.78
N GLN A 252 0.68 -15.34 6.82
CA GLN A 252 0.93 -16.79 6.70
C GLN A 252 -0.38 -17.58 6.57
N GLN A 253 -1.47 -17.05 7.13
CA GLN A 253 -2.81 -17.65 7.10
C GLN A 253 -3.66 -17.17 5.91
N ALA A 254 -3.17 -16.21 5.11
CA ALA A 254 -3.90 -15.66 3.97
C ALA A 254 -4.07 -16.72 2.89
N SER A 255 -5.32 -16.96 2.47
CA SER A 255 -5.67 -17.97 1.46
C SER A 255 -5.84 -17.41 0.06
N ILE A 256 -6.07 -16.10 -0.08
CA ILE A 256 -6.23 -15.45 -1.38
C ILE A 256 -4.83 -15.12 -1.95
N PRO A 257 -4.42 -15.79 -3.05
CA PRO A 257 -3.15 -15.49 -3.70
C PRO A 257 -3.25 -14.15 -4.40
N ALA A 258 -2.13 -13.71 -4.95
CA ALA A 258 -2.12 -12.52 -5.75
C ALA A 258 -2.92 -12.66 -7.06
N HIS A 259 -3.47 -11.54 -7.55
CA HIS A 259 -4.21 -11.49 -8.81
C HIS A 259 -3.29 -11.57 -10.03
N GLU A 260 -3.60 -12.43 -11.02
CA GLU A 260 -2.78 -12.70 -12.22
C GLU A 260 -2.25 -11.47 -13.00
N SER A 261 -2.91 -10.32 -12.88
CA SER A 261 -2.47 -9.05 -13.47
C SER A 261 -1.17 -8.51 -12.90
N PHE A 262 -0.78 -8.84 -11.66
CA PHE A 262 0.50 -8.32 -11.11
C PHE A 262 1.66 -9.28 -11.36
N ARG A 263 2.08 -9.38 -12.62
CA ARG A 263 3.18 -10.29 -12.99
C ARG A 263 4.49 -9.85 -12.37
N VAL A 264 5.13 -10.76 -11.64
CA VAL A 264 6.45 -10.54 -11.03
C VAL A 264 7.50 -10.49 -12.14
N ARG A 265 8.28 -9.40 -12.15
CA ARG A 265 9.48 -9.23 -12.97
C ARG A 265 10.64 -9.97 -12.30
N THR A 266 10.84 -11.22 -12.70
CA THR A 266 11.83 -12.12 -12.07
C THR A 266 13.27 -11.63 -12.22
N GLU A 267 13.55 -10.84 -13.25
CA GLU A 267 14.83 -10.16 -13.45
C GLU A 267 15.20 -9.20 -12.31
N LEU A 268 14.21 -8.72 -11.54
CA LEU A 268 14.44 -7.84 -10.39
C LEU A 268 14.68 -8.59 -9.08
N LEU A 269 14.39 -9.90 -9.02
CA LEU A 269 14.51 -10.68 -7.78
C LEU A 269 15.96 -10.91 -7.34
N ASN A 270 16.86 -11.10 -8.30
CA ASN A 270 18.25 -11.49 -8.07
C ASN A 270 19.24 -10.46 -8.65
N ILE A 271 18.81 -9.21 -8.82
CA ILE A 271 19.72 -8.16 -9.28
C ILE A 271 20.74 -7.84 -8.20
N SER A 272 22.05 -7.90 -8.51
CA SER A 272 23.11 -7.62 -7.54
C SER A 272 23.30 -6.11 -7.32
N THR A 273 23.91 -5.74 -6.19
CA THR A 273 24.29 -4.34 -5.95
C THR A 273 25.29 -3.84 -6.97
N GLU A 274 26.23 -4.68 -7.42
CA GLU A 274 27.18 -4.36 -8.49
C GLU A 274 26.47 -4.05 -9.82
N GLN A 275 25.52 -4.89 -10.23
CA GLN A 275 24.72 -4.65 -11.43
C GLN A 275 24.03 -3.28 -11.35
N ILE A 276 23.40 -2.96 -10.21
CA ILE A 276 22.73 -1.68 -10.01
C ILE A 276 23.72 -0.50 -10.04
N LEU A 277 24.88 -0.64 -9.41
CA LEU A 277 25.91 0.40 -9.39
C LEU A 277 26.48 0.67 -10.78
N ASN A 278 26.52 -0.32 -11.65
CA ASN A 278 26.98 -0.21 -13.04
C ASN A 278 25.89 0.21 -14.04
N LEU A 279 24.61 0.33 -13.62
CA LEU A 279 23.54 0.78 -14.51
C LEU A 279 23.80 2.15 -15.13
N THR A 280 23.60 2.24 -16.43
CA THR A 280 23.46 3.50 -17.17
C THR A 280 22.02 4.02 -17.04
N ARG A 281 21.76 5.25 -17.53
CA ARG A 281 20.38 5.78 -17.57
C ARG A 281 19.46 4.94 -18.47
N SER A 282 19.96 4.42 -19.58
CA SER A 282 19.20 3.55 -20.48
C SER A 282 18.91 2.21 -19.83
N GLY A 283 19.91 1.55 -19.22
CA GLY A 283 19.72 0.28 -18.52
C GLY A 283 18.76 0.40 -17.32
N PHE A 284 18.81 1.52 -16.57
CA PHE A 284 17.83 1.80 -15.53
C PHE A 284 16.41 1.91 -16.09
N ARG A 285 16.24 2.61 -17.22
CA ARG A 285 14.93 2.73 -17.86
C ARG A 285 14.44 1.39 -18.36
N GLU A 286 15.28 0.61 -19.02
CA GLU A 286 14.93 -0.72 -19.55
C GLU A 286 14.42 -1.66 -18.45
N LEU A 287 15.13 -1.75 -17.32
CA LEU A 287 14.76 -2.66 -16.23
C LEU A 287 13.57 -2.17 -15.40
N PHE A 288 13.55 -0.89 -15.04
CA PHE A 288 12.63 -0.38 -14.01
C PHE A 288 11.44 0.38 -14.58
N TYR A 289 11.41 0.75 -15.86
CA TYR A 289 10.27 1.49 -16.43
C TYR A 289 8.96 0.72 -16.24
N GLY A 290 7.94 1.44 -15.78
CA GLY A 290 6.64 0.86 -15.47
C GLY A 290 6.57 0.13 -14.13
N THR A 291 7.63 0.15 -13.30
CA THR A 291 7.60 -0.36 -11.92
C THR A 291 7.58 0.78 -10.90
N PRO A 292 7.12 0.55 -9.65
CA PRO A 292 7.22 1.54 -8.59
C PRO A 292 8.66 2.02 -8.32
N VAL A 293 9.69 1.19 -8.57
CA VAL A 293 11.09 1.56 -8.37
C VAL A 293 11.52 2.73 -9.27
N PHE A 294 10.90 2.87 -10.45
CA PHE A 294 11.24 3.92 -11.40
C PHE A 294 11.13 5.33 -10.78
N ARG A 295 10.18 5.54 -9.85
CA ARG A 295 9.91 6.85 -9.23
C ARG A 295 11.10 7.43 -8.47
N ILE A 296 11.99 6.58 -7.95
CA ILE A 296 13.13 7.09 -7.19
C ILE A 296 14.26 7.61 -8.07
N GLY A 297 14.32 7.13 -9.32
CA GLY A 297 15.38 7.45 -10.26
C GLY A 297 16.72 6.80 -9.92
N LEU A 298 17.57 6.69 -10.94
CA LEU A 298 18.85 5.98 -10.86
C LEU A 298 19.78 6.47 -9.73
N ARG A 299 19.84 7.78 -9.49
CA ARG A 299 20.72 8.35 -8.46
C ARG A 299 20.41 7.81 -7.07
N ARG A 300 19.13 7.82 -6.67
CA ARG A 300 18.70 7.33 -5.35
C ARG A 300 18.78 5.80 -5.27
N LEU A 301 18.49 5.10 -6.37
CA LEU A 301 18.68 3.66 -6.41
C LEU A 301 20.16 3.28 -6.19
N LYS A 302 21.11 3.98 -6.83
CA LYS A 302 22.54 3.76 -6.60
C LYS A 302 22.98 4.14 -5.18
N ARG A 303 22.40 5.18 -4.57
CA ARG A 303 22.62 5.50 -3.15
C ARG A 303 22.24 4.31 -2.26
N ASN A 304 21.05 3.76 -2.47
CA ASN A 304 20.57 2.59 -1.73
C ASN A 304 21.48 1.37 -1.99
N ALA A 305 21.87 1.13 -3.24
CA ALA A 305 22.77 0.03 -3.61
C ALA A 305 24.14 0.10 -2.91
N ARG A 306 24.74 1.29 -2.80
CA ARG A 306 26.02 1.47 -2.08
C ARG A 306 25.88 1.06 -0.60
N ALA A 307 24.84 1.54 0.07
CA ALA A 307 24.60 1.22 1.47
C ALA A 307 24.34 -0.29 1.67
N VAL A 308 23.51 -0.90 0.82
CA VAL A 308 23.24 -2.34 0.87
C VAL A 308 24.52 -3.16 0.59
N ALA A 309 25.35 -2.77 -0.36
CA ALA A 309 26.61 -3.46 -0.66
C ALA A 309 27.54 -3.52 0.56
N GLU A 310 27.67 -2.42 1.30
CA GLU A 310 28.46 -2.36 2.53
C GLU A 310 27.83 -3.19 3.66
N ASN A 311 26.50 -3.18 3.79
CA ASN A 311 25.81 -4.01 4.79
C ASN A 311 25.95 -5.51 4.51
N LEU A 312 25.84 -5.94 3.25
CA LEU A 312 26.03 -7.33 2.85
C LEU A 312 27.45 -7.81 3.15
N LYS A 313 28.47 -6.99 2.82
CA LYS A 313 29.87 -7.28 3.18
C LYS A 313 30.06 -7.45 4.68
N ARG A 314 29.53 -6.53 5.51
CA ARG A 314 29.63 -6.60 6.98
C ARG A 314 28.95 -7.84 7.56
N SER A 315 27.86 -8.29 6.94
CA SER A 315 27.12 -9.47 7.39
C SER A 315 27.75 -10.81 7.00
N GLY A 316 28.83 -10.81 6.21
CA GLY A 316 29.43 -12.02 5.65
C GLY A 316 28.58 -12.72 4.58
N LYS A 317 27.44 -12.12 4.19
CA LYS A 317 26.53 -12.65 3.16
C LYS A 317 26.89 -12.11 1.78
N ILE A 318 28.10 -12.37 1.31
CA ILE A 318 28.47 -12.09 -0.08
C ILE A 318 28.16 -13.37 -0.88
N PRO A 319 27.40 -13.30 -1.99
CA PRO A 319 27.21 -14.46 -2.85
C PRO A 319 28.55 -15.01 -3.30
N SER A 320 28.75 -16.32 -3.22
CA SER A 320 29.83 -16.98 -3.96
C SER A 320 29.62 -16.67 -5.43
N VAL A 321 30.62 -16.03 -6.06
CA VAL A 321 30.64 -15.77 -7.51
C VAL A 321 30.59 -17.09 -8.28
#